data_AF-A0A3S7R564-F1
#
_entry.id   AF-A0A3S7R564-F1
#
_cell.length_a   1.000
_cell.length_b   1.000
_cell.length_c   1.000
_cell.angle_alpha   90.00
_cell.angle_beta   90.00
_cell.angle_gamma   90.00
#
_symmetry.space_group_name_H-M   'P 1'
#
loop_
_entity.id
_entity.type
_entity.pdbx_description
1 polymer ?
#
loop_
_entity_poly.entity_id
_entity_poly.type
_entity_poly.pdbx_seq_one_letter_code
_entity_poly.pdbx_strand_id
1 'polypeptide(L)'
;AIENEILIKYNNQKKVLYLSSEEFGRMVPEIIKQNINDIEKFKDSFNQYDVLLVDDIQFLANRSKTNEIFFHIFNSFVNKQKQIVITSDKHPDDLYGFEERNVSRFQSGLSVGIDSPDFETSLIILKE
;
A
#
# COMPACT_ATOMS: atom_id res chain seq x y z
N ALA A 1 8.98 9.55 4.90
CA ALA A 1 8.43 10.72 5.63
C ALA A 1 7.27 10.34 6.55
N ILE A 2 6.17 9.79 6.02
CA ILE A 2 4.98 9.40 6.80
C ILE A 2 5.33 8.47 7.97
N GLU A 3 6.12 7.43 7.73
CA GLU A 3 6.58 6.52 8.78
C GLU A 3 7.28 7.26 9.93
N ASN A 4 8.29 8.07 9.61
CA ASN A 4 9.04 8.85 10.61
C ASN A 4 8.12 9.75 11.44
N GLU A 5 7.19 10.44 10.78
CA GLU A 5 6.25 11.33 11.46
C GLU A 5 5.34 10.56 12.42
N ILE A 6 4.84 9.39 12.01
CA ILE A 6 4.03 8.51 12.86
C ILE A 6 4.84 8.04 14.07
N LEU A 7 6.08 7.61 13.85
CA LEU A 7 6.97 7.14 14.92
C LEU A 7 7.24 8.26 15.94
N ILE A 8 7.50 9.48 15.49
CA ILE A 8 7.70 10.65 16.36
C ILE A 8 6.41 10.98 17.12
N LYS A 9 5.30 11.17 16.40
CA LYS A 9 4.01 11.62 16.98
C LYS A 9 3.46 10.66 18.02
N TYR A 10 3.63 9.36 17.81
CA TYR A 10 3.15 8.32 18.72
C TYR A 10 4.25 7.72 19.59
N ASN A 11 5.42 8.36 19.66
CA ASN A 11 6.54 7.94 20.50
C ASN A 11 6.87 6.44 20.37
N ASN A 12 6.99 5.96 19.12
CA ASN A 12 7.26 4.57 18.72
C ASN A 12 6.24 3.52 19.21
N GLN A 13 5.04 3.93 19.64
CA GLN A 13 3.99 2.98 20.09
C GLN A 13 3.25 2.30 18.93
N LYS A 14 3.32 2.86 17.72
CA LYS A 14 2.65 2.33 16.53
C LYS A 14 3.60 1.46 15.72
N LYS A 15 3.13 0.27 15.35
CA LYS A 15 3.84 -0.62 14.45
C LYS A 15 3.54 -0.24 13.01
N VAL A 16 4.53 0.32 12.32
CA VAL A 16 4.44 0.70 10.91
C VAL A 16 5.11 -0.39 10.07
N LEU A 17 4.46 -0.81 8.98
CA LEU A 17 5.07 -1.63 7.95
C LEU A 17 5.13 -0.83 6.65
N TYR A 18 6.34 -0.66 6.13
CA TYR A 18 6.57 -0.25 4.75
C TYR A 18 6.85 -1.48 3.89
N LEU A 19 6.25 -1.52 2.69
CA LEU A 19 6.44 -2.60 1.74
C LEU A 19 6.27 -2.08 0.31
N SER A 20 7.19 -2.40 -0.60
CA SER A 20 6.93 -2.14 -2.02
C SER A 20 6.00 -3.21 -2.61
N SER A 21 5.20 -2.82 -3.60
CA SER A 21 4.33 -3.76 -4.31
C SER A 21 5.11 -4.86 -5.03
N GLU A 22 6.34 -4.60 -5.45
CA GLU A 22 7.22 -5.61 -6.01
C GLU A 22 7.68 -6.64 -4.97
N GLU A 23 8.05 -6.19 -3.76
CA GLU A 23 8.39 -7.09 -2.64
C GLU A 23 7.21 -7.98 -2.29
N PHE A 24 6.02 -7.40 -2.13
CA PHE A 24 4.79 -8.15 -1.91
C PHE A 24 4.54 -9.15 -3.05
N GLY A 25 4.69 -8.71 -4.30
CA GLY A 25 4.54 -9.53 -5.48
C GLY A 25 5.53 -10.69 -5.58
N ARG A 26 6.72 -10.59 -4.97
CA ARG A 26 7.71 -11.68 -4.88
C ARG A 26 7.41 -12.64 -3.73
N MET A 27 6.91 -12.15 -2.60
CA MET A 27 6.58 -12.97 -1.42
C MET A 27 5.37 -13.87 -1.67
N VAL A 28 4.31 -13.33 -2.26
CA VAL A 28 3.02 -14.01 -2.37
C VAL A 28 3.06 -15.33 -3.18
N PRO A 29 3.74 -15.43 -4.34
CA PRO A 29 3.83 -16.69 -5.08
C PRO A 29 4.42 -17.84 -4.26
N GLU A 30 5.40 -17.56 -3.39
CA GLU A 30 6.01 -18.57 -2.52
C GLU A 30 5.05 -19.04 -1.41
N ILE A 31 4.20 -18.15 -0.92
CA ILE A 31 3.15 -18.49 0.05
C ILE A 31 2.03 -19.30 -0.62
N ILE A 32 1.61 -18.92 -1.84
CA ILE A 32 0.52 -19.60 -2.57
C ILE A 32 0.88 -21.05 -2.94
N LYS A 33 2.17 -21.35 -3.15
CA LYS A 33 2.64 -22.72 -3.40
C LYS A 33 2.49 -23.64 -2.18
N GLN A 34 2.31 -23.07 -0.99
CA GLN A 34 2.12 -23.82 0.25
C GLN A 34 0.64 -24.21 0.43
N ASN A 35 0.26 -24.62 1.63
CA ASN A 35 -1.12 -24.99 1.93
C ASN A 35 -1.98 -23.76 2.30
N ILE A 36 -3.29 -23.96 2.37
CA ILE A 36 -4.26 -22.90 2.67
C ILE A 36 -4.03 -22.25 4.05
N ASN A 37 -3.55 -23.00 5.05
CA ASN A 37 -3.28 -22.46 6.37
C ASN A 37 -2.13 -21.46 6.36
N ASP A 38 -1.14 -21.64 5.47
CA ASP A 38 -0.01 -20.72 5.36
C ASP A 38 -0.39 -19.42 4.66
N ILE A 39 -1.35 -19.46 3.72
CA ILE A 39 -1.96 -18.24 3.14
C ILE A 39 -2.71 -17.45 4.22
N GLU A 40 -3.49 -18.11 5.06
CA GLU A 40 -4.24 -17.43 6.12
C GLU A 40 -3.29 -16.86 7.20
N LYS A 41 -2.27 -17.62 7.63
CA LYS A 41 -1.22 -17.09 8.51
C LYS A 41 -0.51 -15.88 7.92
N PHE A 42 -0.22 -15.90 6.62
CA PHE A 42 0.40 -14.78 5.93
C PHE A 42 -0.49 -13.53 6.01
N LYS A 43 -1.78 -13.64 5.68
CA LYS A 43 -2.74 -12.52 5.82
C LYS A 43 -2.82 -12.04 7.28
N ASP A 44 -2.91 -12.97 8.24
CA ASP A 44 -3.02 -12.66 9.66
C ASP A 44 -1.76 -11.99 10.23
N SER A 45 -0.59 -12.27 9.67
CA SER A 45 0.65 -11.63 10.09
C SER A 45 0.60 -10.10 9.93
N PHE A 46 -0.23 -9.57 9.01
CA PHE A 46 -0.41 -8.13 8.85
C PHE A 46 -1.23 -7.49 9.98
N ASN A 47 -2.01 -8.29 10.74
CA ASN A 47 -2.83 -7.78 11.83
C ASN A 47 -2.00 -7.22 12.99
N GLN A 48 -0.70 -7.51 13.07
CA GLN A 48 0.17 -6.96 14.10
C GLN A 48 0.53 -5.49 13.87
N TYR A 49 0.39 -4.98 12.64
CA TYR A 49 0.76 -3.60 12.30
C TYR A 49 -0.43 -2.66 12.47
N ASP A 50 -0.16 -1.44 12.91
CA ASP A 50 -1.16 -0.37 13.02
C ASP A 50 -1.27 0.46 11.73
N VAL A 51 -0.19 0.49 10.96
CA VAL A 51 -0.06 1.29 9.74
C VAL A 51 0.60 0.45 8.66
N LEU A 52 0.00 0.43 7.47
CA LEU A 52 0.56 -0.20 6.28
C LEU A 52 0.83 0.87 5.21
N LEU A 53 2.08 0.97 4.77
CA LEU A 53 2.51 1.83 3.69
C LEU A 53 2.90 0.93 2.51
N VAL A 54 2.23 1.08 1.38
CA VAL A 54 2.50 0.30 0.18
C VAL A 54 2.91 1.20 -0.97
N ASP A 55 4.11 0.96 -1.48
CA ASP A 55 4.67 1.75 -2.59
C ASP A 55 4.33 1.09 -3.94
N ASP A 56 4.15 1.92 -4.98
CA ASP A 56 4.00 1.53 -6.38
C ASP A 56 2.94 0.44 -6.67
N ILE A 57 1.70 0.69 -6.24
CA ILE A 57 0.60 -0.30 -6.32
C ILE A 57 0.33 -0.80 -7.75
N GLN A 58 0.71 -0.04 -8.78
CA GLN A 58 0.63 -0.41 -10.20
C GLN A 58 1.28 -1.76 -10.51
N PHE A 59 2.31 -2.19 -9.76
CA PHE A 59 2.97 -3.48 -9.98
C PHE A 59 2.11 -4.71 -9.60
N LEU A 60 1.04 -4.53 -8.82
CA LEU A 60 0.14 -5.63 -8.45
C LEU A 60 -0.96 -5.89 -9.49
N ALA A 61 -1.20 -4.96 -10.41
CA ALA A 61 -2.36 -5.00 -11.31
C ALA A 61 -2.41 -6.28 -12.16
N ASN A 62 -1.27 -6.77 -12.62
CA ASN A 62 -1.20 -7.94 -13.50
C ASN A 62 -1.00 -9.27 -12.75
N ARG A 63 -1.16 -9.29 -11.42
CA ARG A 63 -0.94 -10.47 -10.58
C ARG A 63 -2.20 -10.84 -9.82
N SER A 64 -3.20 -11.42 -10.49
CA SER A 64 -4.55 -11.66 -9.96
C SER A 64 -4.59 -12.24 -8.54
N LYS A 65 -3.89 -13.33 -8.26
CA LYS A 65 -3.86 -13.93 -6.91
C LYS A 65 -3.19 -13.03 -5.86
N THR A 66 -2.13 -12.33 -6.25
CA THR A 66 -1.46 -11.35 -5.37
C THR A 66 -2.38 -10.17 -5.07
N ASN A 67 -3.08 -9.68 -6.09
CA ASN A 67 -4.08 -8.63 -5.98
C ASN A 67 -5.20 -9.01 -4.99
N GLU A 68 -5.71 -10.24 -5.11
CA GLU A 68 -6.76 -10.75 -4.23
C GLU A 68 -6.30 -10.81 -2.76
N ILE A 69 -5.09 -11.30 -2.50
CA ILE A 69 -4.54 -11.32 -1.14
C ILE A 69 -4.32 -9.90 -0.60
N PHE A 70 -3.82 -8.98 -1.43
CA PHE A 70 -3.71 -7.57 -1.05
C PHE A 70 -5.07 -6.97 -0.70
N PHE A 71 -6.11 -7.24 -1.51
CA PHE A 71 -7.47 -6.76 -1.24
C PHE A 71 -8.01 -7.25 0.11
N HIS A 72 -7.72 -8.50 0.49
CA HIS A 72 -8.08 -9.00 1.82
C HIS A 72 -7.35 -8.26 2.94
N ILE A 73 -6.05 -8.00 2.79
CA ILE A 73 -5.26 -7.24 3.76
C ILE A 73 -5.77 -5.80 3.86
N PHE A 74 -5.98 -5.13 2.73
CA PHE A 74 -6.54 -3.78 2.65
C PHE A 74 -7.86 -3.67 3.41
N ASN A 75 -8.81 -4.58 3.14
CA ASN A 75 -10.09 -4.57 3.83
C ASN A 75 -9.96 -4.85 5.33
N SER A 76 -9.04 -5.73 5.75
CA SER A 76 -8.77 -5.96 7.18
C SER A 76 -8.32 -4.68 7.87
N PHE A 77 -7.45 -3.88 7.24
CA PHE A 77 -7.01 -2.60 7.78
C PHE A 77 -8.15 -1.60 7.88
N VAL A 78 -8.90 -1.40 6.79
CA VAL A 78 -10.04 -0.47 6.77
C VAL A 78 -11.11 -0.86 7.80
N ASN A 79 -11.51 -2.13 7.86
CA ASN A 79 -12.53 -2.61 8.79
C ASN A 79 -12.10 -2.49 10.26
N LYS A 80 -10.80 -2.63 10.55
CA LYS A 80 -10.21 -2.46 11.88
C LYS A 80 -9.84 -1.01 12.20
N GLN A 81 -10.19 -0.06 11.33
CA GLN A 81 -9.86 1.37 11.48
C GLN A 81 -8.35 1.61 11.62
N LYS A 82 -7.54 0.82 10.91
CA LYS A 82 -6.09 0.97 10.82
C LYS A 82 -5.71 1.81 9.62
N GLN A 83 -4.59 2.51 9.71
CA GLN A 83 -4.14 3.37 8.63
C GLN A 83 -3.53 2.52 7.51
N ILE A 84 -3.95 2.79 6.28
CA ILE A 84 -3.28 2.31 5.07
C ILE A 84 -2.97 3.50 4.18
N VAL A 85 -1.78 3.51 3.58
CA VAL A 85 -1.35 4.50 2.60
C VAL A 85 -0.80 3.73 1.41
N ILE A 86 -1.25 4.11 0.22
CA ILE A 86 -0.78 3.52 -1.03
C ILE A 86 -0.27 4.65 -1.92
N THR A 87 0.78 4.38 -2.69
CA THR A 87 1.24 5.26 -3.76
C THR A 87 1.00 4.60 -5.11
N SER A 88 0.96 5.43 -6.16
CA SER A 88 0.76 4.98 -7.52
C SER A 88 1.30 6.03 -8.48
N ASP A 89 2.02 5.59 -9.51
CA ASP A 89 2.40 6.46 -10.65
C ASP A 89 1.20 6.84 -11.53
N LYS A 90 0.08 6.16 -11.35
CA LYS A 90 -1.13 6.33 -12.16
C LYS A 90 -2.30 6.76 -11.29
N HIS A 91 -3.20 7.56 -11.86
CA HIS A 91 -4.48 7.84 -11.22
C HIS A 91 -5.22 6.51 -10.96
N PRO A 92 -6.02 6.38 -9.88
CA PRO A 92 -6.77 5.16 -9.60
C PRO A 92 -7.60 4.64 -10.78
N ASP A 93 -8.16 5.54 -11.60
CA ASP A 93 -8.93 5.18 -12.80
C ASP A 93 -8.07 4.54 -13.92
N ASP A 94 -6.77 4.80 -13.92
CA ASP A 94 -5.79 4.32 -14.91
C ASP A 94 -5.01 3.08 -14.44
N LEU A 95 -5.38 2.51 -13.29
CA LEU A 95 -4.81 1.28 -12.74
C LEU A 95 -5.37 0.02 -13.44
N TYR A 96 -5.15 -0.07 -14.76
CA TYR A 96 -5.56 -1.23 -15.56
C TYR A 96 -5.01 -2.54 -14.99
N GLY A 97 -5.88 -3.54 -14.82
CA GLY A 97 -5.55 -4.84 -14.22
C GLY A 97 -6.05 -4.98 -12.78
N PHE A 98 -6.37 -3.87 -12.11
CA PHE A 98 -7.18 -3.91 -10.90
C PHE A 98 -8.65 -4.10 -11.23
N GLU A 99 -9.33 -4.91 -10.43
CA GLU A 99 -10.80 -5.00 -10.48
C GLU A 99 -11.44 -3.70 -10.00
N GLU A 100 -12.61 -3.33 -10.54
CA GLU A 100 -13.32 -2.08 -10.21
C GLU A 100 -13.53 -1.90 -8.70
N ARG A 101 -13.74 -3.00 -7.96
CA ARG A 101 -13.88 -2.97 -6.49
C ARG A 101 -12.65 -2.42 -5.77
N ASN A 102 -11.45 -2.62 -6.32
CA ASN A 102 -10.22 -2.06 -5.77
C ASN A 102 -10.16 -0.55 -6.04
N VAL A 103 -10.39 -0.15 -7.29
CA VAL A 103 -10.37 1.25 -7.73
C VAL A 103 -11.34 2.09 -6.91
N SER A 104 -12.58 1.62 -6.76
CA SER A 104 -13.60 2.27 -5.92
C SER A 104 -13.15 2.43 -4.46
N ARG A 105 -12.41 1.46 -3.91
CA ARG A 105 -11.89 1.56 -2.54
C ARG A 105 -10.75 2.56 -2.42
N PHE A 106 -9.83 2.60 -3.39
CA PHE A 106 -8.78 3.61 -3.43
C PHE A 106 -9.35 5.02 -3.49
N GLN A 107 -10.45 5.21 -4.24
CA GLN A 107 -11.15 6.50 -4.33
C GLN A 107 -11.99 6.84 -3.09
N SER A 108 -12.42 5.84 -2.32
CA SER A 108 -13.19 6.07 -1.09
C SER A 108 -12.38 6.70 0.05
N GLY A 109 -11.05 6.73 -0.09
CA GLY A 109 -10.13 7.38 0.83
C GLY A 109 -9.76 8.80 0.40
N LEU A 110 -8.71 9.35 1.03
CA LEU A 110 -8.09 10.59 0.61
C LEU A 110 -7.16 10.31 -0.58
N SER A 111 -7.52 10.83 -1.75
CA SER A 111 -6.67 10.81 -2.95
C SER A 111 -6.06 12.19 -3.17
N VAL A 112 -4.74 12.25 -3.30
CA VAL A 112 -3.98 13.49 -3.53
C VAL A 112 -3.02 13.24 -4.69
N GLY A 113 -3.17 14.02 -5.76
CA GLY A 113 -2.21 14.04 -6.86
C GLY A 113 -0.96 14.84 -6.48
N ILE A 114 0.20 14.39 -6.96
CA ILE A 114 1.46 15.13 -6.88
C ILE A 114 1.81 15.51 -8.31
N ASP A 115 1.70 16.80 -8.62
CA ASP A 115 2.08 17.35 -9.92
C ASP A 115 3.56 17.75 -9.92
N SER A 116 4.11 17.90 -11.13
CA SER A 116 5.44 18.45 -11.30
C SER A 116 5.54 19.84 -10.63
N PRO A 117 6.59 20.09 -9.83
CA PRO A 117 6.79 21.40 -9.22
C PRO A 117 6.96 22.48 -10.29
N ASP A 118 6.52 23.70 -10.00
CA ASP A 118 6.83 24.85 -10.85
C ASP A 118 8.34 25.15 -10.85
N PHE A 119 8.78 26.06 -11.72
CA PHE A 119 10.20 26.38 -11.87
C PHE A 119 10.83 26.91 -10.57
N GLU A 120 10.10 27.72 -9.80
CA GLU A 120 10.60 28.31 -8.55
C GLU A 120 10.76 27.22 -7.48
N THR A 121 9.76 26.38 -7.32
CA THR A 121 9.76 25.22 -6.42
C THR A 121 10.85 24.21 -6.81
N SER A 122 11.01 23.94 -8.11
CA SER A 122 12.09 23.07 -8.62
C SER A 122 13.47 23.61 -8.29
N LEU A 123 13.67 24.92 -8.43
CA LEU A 123 14.92 25.60 -8.06
C LEU A 123 15.22 25.52 -6.56
N ILE A 124 14.18 25.57 -5.71
CA ILE A 124 14.32 25.42 -4.27
C ILE A 124 14.76 23.99 -3.93
N ILE A 125 14.10 22.98 -4.50
CA ILE A 125 14.44 21.57 -4.27
C ILE A 125 15.89 21.26 -4.67
N LEU A 126 16.38 21.80 -5.79
CA LEU A 126 17.75 21.55 -6.27
C LEU A 126 18.85 22.24 -5.44
N LYS A 127 18.49 23.19 -4.57
CA LYS A 127 19.45 23.92 -3.71
C LYS A 127 19.63 23.28 -2.34
N GLU A 128 18.74 22.36 -1.94
CA GLU A 128 18.91 21.49 -0.77
C GLU A 128 19.84 20.31 -1.09
#